data_AF-A0AAV3XTY5-F1
#
_entry.id   AF-A0AAV3XTY5-F1
#
_cell.length_a   1.000
_cell.length_b   1.000
_cell.length_c   1.000
_cell.angle_alpha   90.00
_cell.angle_beta   90.00
_cell.angle_gamma   90.00
#
_symmetry.space_group_name_H-M   'P 1'
#
loop_
_entity.id
_entity.type
_entity.pdbx_description
1 polymer ?
#
loop_
_entity_poly.entity_id
_entity_poly.type
_entity_poly.pdbx_seq_one_letter_code
_entity_poly.pdbx_strand_id
1 'polypeptide(L)'
;MLKLGSNNVTLNLEIAITDLGHLRCTPNPNWNGSTSFNWNGFNGIDYALTPATVNLIVNSVNHPVVFNPLKSEMQFTAVDGGFLLTFSEESFFAPDLGDTITYTATLDKGNPLPNWLSFNPFTRTFTGSITSGVFGNLTLLVTATEGGNATAIARLNITISHPDPDCFCEQIVRPDIDL
;
A
#
# COMPACT_ATOMS: atom_id res chain seq x y z
N MET A 1 -8.08 13.57 -23.19
CA MET A 1 -8.21 14.11 -24.57
C MET A 1 -9.53 14.87 -24.68
N LEU A 2 -9.53 16.08 -25.26
CA LEU A 2 -10.74 16.91 -25.43
C LEU A 2 -11.54 16.42 -26.63
N LYS A 3 -12.84 16.19 -26.42
CA LYS A 3 -13.79 15.65 -27.38
C LYS A 3 -14.99 16.58 -27.54
N LEU A 4 -15.52 16.66 -28.76
CA LEU A 4 -16.84 17.23 -29.05
C LEU A 4 -17.76 16.08 -29.47
N GLY A 5 -18.66 15.67 -28.59
CA GLY A 5 -19.38 14.41 -28.75
C GLY A 5 -18.40 13.24 -28.85
N SER A 6 -18.38 12.55 -30.00
CA SER A 6 -17.45 11.44 -30.25
C SER A 6 -16.13 11.86 -30.94
N ASN A 7 -16.07 13.07 -31.48
CA ASN A 7 -14.95 13.54 -32.33
C ASN A 7 -13.84 14.19 -31.50
N ASN A 8 -12.59 14.05 -31.95
CA ASN A 8 -11.47 14.77 -31.36
C ASN A 8 -11.57 16.26 -31.69
N VAL A 9 -11.35 17.10 -30.68
CA VAL A 9 -11.13 18.53 -30.92
C VAL A 9 -9.69 18.72 -31.38
N THR A 10 -9.49 19.30 -32.56
CA THR A 10 -8.18 19.58 -33.15
C THR A 10 -7.87 21.07 -33.07
N LEU A 11 -6.59 21.43 -33.28
CA LEU A 11 -6.17 22.83 -33.34
C LEU A 11 -6.99 23.61 -34.38
N ASN A 12 -7.40 24.83 -34.04
CA ASN A 12 -8.19 25.74 -34.87
C ASN A 12 -9.60 25.24 -35.24
N LEU A 13 -10.12 24.19 -34.60
CA LEU A 13 -11.50 23.79 -34.79
C LEU A 13 -12.45 24.88 -34.26
N GLU A 14 -13.28 25.41 -35.14
CA GLU A 14 -14.39 26.28 -34.75
C GLU A 14 -15.55 25.44 -34.21
N ILE A 15 -16.08 25.83 -33.04
CA ILE A 15 -17.16 25.13 -32.36
C ILE A 15 -18.31 26.11 -32.15
N ALA A 16 -19.49 25.77 -32.64
CA ALA A 16 -20.67 26.60 -32.47
C ALA A 16 -21.03 26.74 -30.98
N ILE A 17 -21.60 27.88 -30.60
CA ILE A 17 -22.00 28.14 -29.20
C ILE A 17 -22.98 27.08 -28.67
N THR A 18 -23.85 26.55 -29.53
CA THR A 18 -24.81 25.48 -29.21
C THR A 18 -24.12 24.17 -28.88
N ASP A 19 -22.90 23.96 -29.38
CA ASP A 19 -22.16 22.71 -29.26
C ASP A 19 -21.19 22.70 -28.07
N LEU A 20 -20.92 23.86 -27.46
CA LEU A 20 -20.00 23.99 -26.33
C LEU A 20 -20.42 23.09 -25.15
N GLY A 21 -21.72 22.90 -24.92
CA GLY A 21 -22.26 22.01 -23.89
C GLY A 21 -21.91 20.53 -24.08
N HIS A 22 -21.46 20.14 -25.28
CA HIS A 22 -21.05 18.78 -25.64
C HIS A 22 -19.54 18.54 -25.55
N LEU A 23 -18.76 19.55 -25.14
CA LEU A 23 -17.34 19.36 -24.88
C LEU A 23 -17.13 18.45 -23.66
N ARG A 24 -16.28 17.45 -23.81
CA ARG A 24 -15.90 16.52 -22.75
C ARG A 24 -14.38 16.35 -22.75
N CYS A 25 -13.77 16.53 -21.58
CA CYS A 25 -12.38 16.16 -21.37
C CYS A 25 -12.37 14.88 -20.54
N THR A 26 -11.92 13.78 -21.15
CA THR A 26 -11.69 12.52 -20.45
C THR A 26 -10.18 12.28 -20.41
N PRO A 27 -9.52 12.46 -19.25
CA PRO A 27 -8.13 12.09 -19.08
C PRO A 27 -7.92 10.58 -19.28
N ASN A 28 -6.68 10.17 -19.46
CA ASN A 28 -6.34 8.74 -19.39
C ASN A 28 -6.62 8.23 -17.96
N PRO A 29 -6.92 6.92 -17.79
CA PRO A 29 -6.97 6.32 -16.46
C PRO A 29 -5.73 6.68 -15.64
N ASN A 30 -5.92 6.98 -14.35
CA ASN A 30 -4.88 7.37 -13.39
C ASN A 30 -4.15 8.69 -13.69
N TRP A 31 -4.62 9.49 -14.66
CA TRP A 31 -4.08 10.84 -14.85
C TRP A 31 -4.70 11.83 -13.88
N ASN A 32 -3.85 12.49 -13.11
CA ASN A 32 -4.14 13.67 -12.30
C ASN A 32 -3.17 14.81 -12.70
N GLY A 33 -3.56 16.06 -12.43
CA GLY A 33 -2.74 17.23 -12.70
C GLY A 33 -3.47 18.33 -13.44
N SER A 34 -2.71 19.30 -13.95
CA SER A 34 -3.22 20.45 -14.69
C SER A 34 -2.87 20.37 -16.17
N THR A 35 -3.81 20.78 -17.02
CA THR A 35 -3.57 21.00 -18.44
C THR A 35 -4.33 22.24 -18.90
N SER A 36 -3.96 22.79 -20.05
CA SER A 36 -4.56 24.02 -20.57
C SER A 36 -4.64 23.99 -22.08
N PHE A 37 -5.61 24.73 -22.62
CA PHE A 37 -5.66 25.05 -24.04
C PHE A 37 -6.15 26.49 -24.24
N ASN A 38 -5.74 27.08 -25.36
CA ASN A 38 -6.17 28.43 -25.73
C ASN A 38 -7.45 28.36 -26.56
N TRP A 39 -8.32 29.35 -26.41
CA TRP A 39 -9.52 29.53 -27.20
C TRP A 39 -9.68 31.00 -27.59
N ASN A 40 -10.40 31.25 -28.68
CA ASN A 40 -10.71 32.60 -29.13
C ASN A 40 -12.17 32.67 -29.57
N GLY A 41 -12.92 33.66 -29.09
CA GLY A 41 -14.31 33.86 -29.46
C GLY A 41 -14.42 34.50 -30.84
N PHE A 42 -15.32 33.99 -31.68
CA PHE A 42 -15.63 34.54 -33.00
C PHE A 42 -17.09 35.02 -33.02
N ASN A 43 -17.32 36.24 -33.49
CA ASN A 43 -18.67 36.82 -33.54
C ASN A 43 -19.36 36.72 -34.92
N GLY A 44 -18.75 35.99 -35.87
CA GLY A 44 -19.21 35.92 -37.26
C GLY A 44 -18.50 36.88 -38.21
N ILE A 45 -17.70 37.82 -37.68
CA ILE A 45 -16.93 38.80 -38.46
C ILE A 45 -15.45 38.69 -38.10
N ASP A 46 -15.14 38.83 -36.82
CA ASP A 46 -13.77 38.84 -36.30
C ASP A 46 -13.63 37.97 -35.05
N TYR A 47 -12.40 37.51 -34.84
CA TYR A 47 -11.97 36.89 -33.59
C TYR A 47 -11.68 37.95 -32.52
N ALA A 48 -11.80 37.59 -31.25
CA ALA A 48 -11.42 38.50 -30.18
C ALA A 48 -9.93 38.87 -30.27
N LEU A 49 -9.62 40.14 -30.01
CA LEU A 49 -8.26 40.68 -30.04
C LEU A 49 -7.32 40.00 -29.03
N THR A 50 -7.89 39.42 -27.98
CA THR A 50 -7.14 38.71 -26.94
C THR A 50 -7.74 37.31 -26.77
N PRO A 51 -7.03 36.24 -27.15
CA PRO A 51 -7.45 34.88 -26.86
C PRO A 51 -7.39 34.63 -25.35
N ALA A 52 -8.17 33.67 -24.88
CA ALA A 52 -8.21 33.27 -23.48
C ALA A 52 -7.70 31.84 -23.32
N THR A 53 -7.29 31.50 -22.10
CA THR A 53 -6.83 30.15 -21.75
C THR A 53 -7.86 29.48 -20.87
N VAL A 54 -8.22 28.24 -21.21
CA VAL A 54 -8.98 27.35 -20.32
C VAL A 54 -7.98 26.50 -19.55
N ASN A 55 -8.05 26.60 -18.22
CA ASN A 55 -7.28 25.75 -17.31
C ASN A 55 -8.17 24.60 -16.83
N LEU A 56 -7.69 23.38 -17.00
CA LEU A 56 -8.33 22.17 -16.50
C LEU A 56 -7.46 21.59 -15.41
N ILE A 57 -8.08 21.32 -14.26
CA ILE A 57 -7.41 20.69 -13.12
C ILE A 57 -8.18 19.41 -12.81
N VAL A 58 -7.48 18.28 -12.84
CA VAL A 58 -7.99 17.00 -12.36
C VAL A 58 -7.26 16.70 -11.06
N ASN A 59 -8.01 16.78 -9.97
CA ASN A 59 -7.47 16.47 -8.65
C ASN A 59 -7.16 14.98 -8.55
N SER A 60 -6.09 14.65 -7.83
CA SER A 60 -5.87 13.26 -7.41
C SER A 60 -7.03 12.80 -6.53
N VAL A 61 -7.42 11.53 -6.70
CA VAL A 61 -8.27 10.83 -5.74
C VAL A 61 -7.38 9.79 -5.08
N ASN A 62 -7.19 9.89 -3.76
CA ASN A 62 -6.42 8.90 -3.02
C ASN A 62 -7.22 7.59 -2.97
N HIS A 63 -6.61 6.49 -3.39
CA HIS A 63 -7.10 5.14 -3.24
C HIS A 63 -6.63 4.58 -1.91
N PRO A 64 -7.38 3.66 -1.29
CA PRO A 64 -6.89 2.99 -0.09
C PRO A 64 -5.75 2.03 -0.44
N VAL A 65 -4.80 1.88 0.49
CA VAL A 65 -3.87 0.75 0.48
C VAL A 65 -4.66 -0.55 0.56
N VAL A 66 -4.25 -1.55 -0.22
CA VAL A 66 -4.87 -2.87 -0.25
C VAL A 66 -3.87 -3.94 0.17
N PHE A 67 -4.28 -4.84 1.04
CA PHE A 67 -3.53 -6.07 1.34
C PHE A 67 -3.84 -7.15 0.29
N ASN A 68 -2.79 -7.74 -0.28
CA ASN A 68 -2.89 -8.81 -1.26
C ASN A 68 -2.41 -10.16 -0.67
N PRO A 69 -3.33 -11.01 -0.18
CA PRO A 69 -2.96 -12.29 0.44
C PRO A 69 -2.32 -13.28 -0.54
N LEU A 70 -2.58 -13.15 -1.85
CA LEU A 70 -1.99 -14.03 -2.86
C LEU A 70 -0.51 -13.70 -3.11
N LYS A 71 -0.07 -12.52 -2.69
CA LYS A 71 1.30 -12.05 -2.81
C LYS A 71 1.99 -11.89 -1.47
N SER A 72 1.32 -12.24 -0.38
CA SER A 72 1.85 -12.19 0.98
C SER A 72 2.68 -13.44 1.32
N GLU A 73 3.51 -13.88 0.38
CA GLU A 73 4.45 -14.96 0.63
C GLU A 73 5.42 -14.54 1.74
N MET A 74 5.62 -15.46 2.67
CA MET A 74 6.50 -15.31 3.81
C MET A 74 7.73 -16.18 3.58
N GLN A 75 8.92 -15.56 3.63
CA GLN A 75 10.16 -16.30 3.64
C GLN A 75 10.63 -16.46 5.08
N PHE A 76 10.71 -17.71 5.53
CA PHE A 76 11.24 -18.07 6.82
C PHE A 76 12.62 -18.67 6.67
N THR A 77 13.58 -18.13 7.42
CA THR A 77 14.92 -18.71 7.53
C THR A 77 15.20 -18.96 9.01
N ALA A 78 15.42 -20.22 9.36
CA ALA A 78 15.97 -20.58 10.66
C ALA A 78 17.42 -20.07 10.72
N VAL A 79 17.73 -19.30 11.76
CA VAL A 79 19.10 -18.93 12.11
C VAL A 79 19.42 -19.56 13.46
N ASP A 80 20.68 -19.89 13.72
CA ASP A 80 21.05 -20.54 14.98
C ASP A 80 20.58 -19.71 16.19
N GLY A 81 19.67 -20.28 16.99
CA GLY A 81 19.03 -19.61 18.13
C GLY A 81 18.06 -18.47 17.81
N GLY A 82 17.61 -18.30 16.56
CA GLY A 82 16.72 -17.22 16.18
C GLY A 82 15.87 -17.49 14.95
N PHE A 83 15.15 -16.46 14.52
CA PHE A 83 14.38 -16.52 13.28
C PHE A 83 14.47 -15.22 12.50
N LEU A 84 14.38 -15.36 11.17
CA LEU A 84 14.21 -14.30 10.20
C LEU A 84 12.94 -14.57 9.42
N LEU A 85 12.04 -13.59 9.38
CA LEU A 85 10.82 -13.64 8.59
C LEU A 85 10.69 -12.38 7.74
N THR A 86 10.59 -12.53 6.42
CA THR A 86 10.42 -11.40 5.50
C THR A 86 9.13 -11.58 4.71
N PHE A 87 8.37 -10.49 4.52
CA PHE A 87 7.22 -10.47 3.61
C PHE A 87 7.52 -9.69 2.33
N SER A 88 6.88 -10.10 1.23
CA SER A 88 7.04 -9.50 -0.10
C SER A 88 6.58 -8.03 -0.12
N GLU A 89 7.24 -7.17 -0.90
CA GLU A 89 6.72 -5.82 -1.19
C GLU A 89 5.37 -5.85 -1.90
N GLU A 90 5.07 -6.92 -2.64
CA GLU A 90 3.79 -7.09 -3.32
C GLU A 90 2.64 -7.44 -2.36
N SER A 91 2.92 -7.65 -1.06
CA SER A 91 1.90 -7.93 -0.04
C SER A 91 0.93 -6.77 0.14
N PHE A 92 1.39 -5.54 -0.12
CA PHE A 92 0.58 -4.33 -0.03
C PHE A 92 0.72 -3.52 -1.30
N PHE A 93 -0.40 -3.00 -1.79
CA PHE A 93 -0.43 -2.23 -3.03
C PHE A 93 -1.19 -0.93 -2.84
N ALA A 94 -0.57 0.14 -3.33
CA ALA A 94 -1.10 1.48 -3.47
C ALA A 94 -1.34 1.72 -4.97
N PRO A 95 -2.59 1.88 -5.42
CA PRO A 95 -2.89 2.16 -6.83
C PRO A 95 -2.34 3.52 -7.30
N ASP A 96 -2.10 4.45 -6.37
CA ASP A 96 -1.65 5.80 -6.67
C ASP A 96 -0.15 5.84 -7.00
N LEU A 97 0.17 6.54 -8.08
CA LEU A 97 1.50 6.53 -8.68
C LEU A 97 2.44 7.43 -7.88
N GLY A 98 3.43 6.83 -7.21
CA GLY A 98 4.49 7.53 -6.50
C GLY A 98 4.34 7.61 -4.98
N ASP A 99 3.29 7.01 -4.42
CA ASP A 99 3.13 7.01 -2.96
C ASP A 99 4.04 5.98 -2.28
N THR A 100 4.66 6.41 -1.19
CA THR A 100 5.51 5.56 -0.36
C THR A 100 4.67 4.87 0.71
N ILE A 101 4.68 3.54 0.71
CA ILE A 101 4.06 2.74 1.77
C ILE A 101 5.05 2.61 2.93
N THR A 102 4.60 3.00 4.13
CA THR A 102 5.33 2.80 5.38
C THR A 102 4.71 1.65 6.16
N TYR A 103 5.53 0.92 6.92
CA TYR A 103 5.08 -0.27 7.65
C TYR A 103 5.28 -0.10 9.15
N THR A 104 4.32 -0.61 9.93
CA THR A 104 4.46 -0.83 11.36
C THR A 104 4.01 -2.24 11.71
N ALA A 105 4.51 -2.77 12.83
CA ALA A 105 4.14 -4.10 13.30
C ALA A 105 3.83 -4.09 14.79
N THR A 106 2.78 -4.84 15.16
CA THR A 106 2.34 -5.04 16.54
C THR A 106 1.89 -6.49 16.72
N LEU A 107 1.66 -6.91 17.96
CA LEU A 107 0.89 -8.12 18.23
C LEU A 107 -0.61 -7.87 17.98
N ASP A 108 -1.41 -8.93 18.10
CA ASP A 108 -2.87 -8.81 18.04
C ASP A 108 -3.39 -7.70 18.98
N LYS A 109 -4.43 -7.01 18.51
CA LYS A 109 -5.06 -5.84 19.16
C LYS A 109 -4.13 -4.63 19.37
N GLY A 110 -3.00 -4.57 18.68
CA GLY A 110 -2.11 -3.40 18.70
C GLY A 110 -1.12 -3.38 19.87
N ASN A 111 -0.96 -4.50 20.58
CA ASN A 111 0.02 -4.59 21.65
C ASN A 111 1.46 -4.50 21.11
N PRO A 112 2.42 -3.94 21.88
CA PRO A 112 3.81 -3.85 21.43
C PRO A 112 4.40 -5.24 21.16
N LEU A 113 5.37 -5.30 20.26
CA LEU A 113 6.13 -6.53 20.01
C LEU A 113 6.88 -6.93 21.30
N PRO A 114 7.01 -8.24 21.59
CA PRO A 114 7.85 -8.71 22.68
C PRO A 114 9.30 -8.26 22.50
N ASN A 115 10.05 -8.09 23.60
CA ASN A 115 11.44 -7.61 23.53
C ASN A 115 12.40 -8.50 22.71
N TRP A 116 12.05 -9.76 22.49
CA TRP A 116 12.84 -10.70 21.68
C TRP A 116 12.54 -10.59 20.17
N LEU A 117 11.54 -9.81 19.77
CA LEU A 117 11.09 -9.65 18.39
C LEU A 117 11.19 -8.19 17.93
N SER A 118 11.97 -7.96 16.88
CA SER A 118 12.13 -6.66 16.24
C SER A 118 11.56 -6.68 14.83
N PHE A 119 11.11 -5.52 14.36
CA PHE A 119 10.62 -5.31 13.00
C PHE A 119 11.39 -4.16 12.33
N ASN A 120 11.96 -4.43 11.16
CA ASN A 120 12.54 -3.41 10.30
C ASN A 120 11.56 -3.09 9.15
N PRO A 121 10.96 -1.90 9.12
CA PRO A 121 9.95 -1.54 8.12
C PRO A 121 10.53 -1.31 6.72
N PHE A 122 11.82 -0.98 6.61
CA PHE A 122 12.47 -0.74 5.32
C PHE A 122 12.72 -2.05 4.57
N THR A 123 13.16 -3.07 5.29
CA THR A 123 13.45 -4.40 4.73
C THR A 123 12.29 -5.37 4.86
N ARG A 124 11.19 -4.98 5.54
CA ARG A 124 10.02 -5.82 5.82
C ARG A 124 10.37 -7.12 6.57
N THR A 125 11.40 -7.04 7.39
CA THR A 125 11.97 -8.19 8.09
C THR A 125 11.65 -8.14 9.57
N PHE A 126 11.12 -9.25 10.08
CA PHE A 126 11.11 -9.56 11.50
C PHE A 126 12.36 -10.35 11.84
N THR A 127 13.02 -9.97 12.93
CA THR A 127 14.16 -10.68 13.51
C THR A 127 13.94 -10.93 14.99
N GLY A 128 14.40 -12.07 15.47
CA GLY A 128 14.36 -12.34 16.90
C GLY A 128 15.18 -13.55 17.31
N SER A 129 15.39 -13.68 18.62
CA SER A 129 16.04 -14.83 19.24
C SER A 129 14.99 -15.71 19.92
N ILE A 130 14.96 -16.99 19.56
CA ILE A 130 14.05 -17.96 20.18
C ILE A 130 14.80 -18.51 21.40
N THR A 131 14.64 -17.84 22.55
CA THR A 131 15.15 -18.35 23.83
C THR A 131 14.23 -19.44 24.38
N SER A 132 14.71 -20.23 25.34
CA SER A 132 13.87 -21.23 26.04
C SER A 132 12.59 -20.57 26.58
N GLY A 133 11.44 -21.18 26.29
CA GLY A 133 10.12 -20.69 26.73
C GLY A 133 9.35 -19.84 25.71
N VAL A 134 9.90 -19.54 24.54
CA VAL A 134 9.20 -18.82 23.44
C VAL A 134 8.58 -19.83 22.47
N PHE A 135 7.64 -20.65 22.95
CA PHE A 135 6.94 -21.65 22.12
C PHE A 135 5.45 -21.35 22.04
N GLY A 136 4.83 -21.72 20.92
CA GLY A 136 3.40 -21.56 20.68
C GLY A 136 3.08 -20.65 19.50
N ASN A 137 1.84 -20.16 19.46
CA ASN A 137 1.34 -19.34 18.36
C ASN A 137 1.47 -17.85 18.67
N LEU A 138 1.94 -17.10 17.68
CA LEU A 138 2.04 -15.65 17.71
C LEU A 138 1.24 -15.06 16.55
N THR A 139 0.34 -14.11 16.84
CA THR A 139 -0.35 -13.34 15.81
C THR A 139 0.26 -11.95 15.74
N LEU A 140 0.84 -11.65 14.58
CA LEU A 140 1.37 -10.34 14.23
C LEU A 140 0.37 -9.56 13.38
N LEU A 141 0.29 -8.26 13.61
CA LEU A 141 -0.43 -7.30 12.79
C LEU A 141 0.58 -6.40 12.09
N VAL A 142 0.64 -6.46 10.76
CA VAL A 142 1.39 -5.51 9.94
C VAL A 142 0.43 -4.48 9.40
N THR A 143 0.67 -3.21 9.70
CA THR A 143 -0.09 -2.08 9.16
C THR A 143 0.74 -1.39 8.10
N ALA A 144 0.21 -1.31 6.89
CA ALA A 144 0.76 -0.55 5.79
C ALA A 144 0.02 0.79 5.69
N THR A 145 0.75 1.89 5.66
CA THR A 145 0.21 3.25 5.60
C THR A 145 0.75 4.01 4.40
N GLU A 146 -0.14 4.57 3.60
CA GLU A 146 0.16 5.45 2.47
C GLU A 146 -0.25 6.89 2.81
N GLY A 147 0.66 7.84 2.56
CA GLY A 147 0.40 9.28 2.73
C GLY A 147 -0.03 9.71 4.14
N GLY A 148 0.11 8.84 5.15
CA GLY A 148 -0.31 9.07 6.53
C GLY A 148 -1.80 8.83 6.85
N ASN A 149 -2.64 8.54 5.85
CA ASN A 149 -4.10 8.52 6.04
C ASN A 149 -4.77 7.20 5.62
N ALA A 150 -4.25 6.53 4.59
CA ALA A 150 -4.81 5.28 4.09
C ALA A 150 -4.06 4.09 4.69
N THR A 151 -4.79 3.14 5.30
CA THR A 151 -4.17 1.98 5.96
C THR A 151 -4.77 0.65 5.51
N ALA A 152 -3.91 -0.36 5.36
CA ALA A 152 -4.28 -1.76 5.26
C ALA A 152 -3.62 -2.57 6.36
N ILE A 153 -4.28 -3.63 6.83
CA ILE A 153 -3.75 -4.52 7.88
C ILE A 153 -3.66 -5.94 7.35
N ALA A 154 -2.51 -6.57 7.56
CA ALA A 154 -2.32 -8.01 7.40
C ALA A 154 -2.19 -8.68 8.77
N ARG A 155 -2.82 -9.85 8.91
CA ARG A 155 -2.63 -10.74 10.07
C ARG A 155 -1.70 -11.87 9.67
N LEU A 156 -0.59 -12.03 10.39
CA LEU A 156 0.35 -13.13 10.19
C LEU A 156 0.31 -14.02 11.42
N ASN A 157 -0.07 -15.28 11.23
CA ASN A 157 -0.03 -16.28 12.30
C ASN A 157 1.25 -17.08 12.15
N ILE A 158 2.09 -17.05 13.18
CA ILE A 158 3.37 -17.73 13.25
C ILE A 158 3.29 -18.79 14.33
N THR A 159 3.73 -20.00 14.02
CA THR A 159 3.91 -21.06 15.00
C THR A 159 5.40 -21.18 15.30
N ILE A 160 5.76 -21.04 16.58
CA ILE A 160 7.12 -21.19 17.07
C ILE A 160 7.21 -22.55 17.76
N SER A 161 7.91 -23.47 17.10
CA SER A 161 8.11 -24.85 17.58
C SER A 161 9.44 -25.01 18.29
N HIS A 162 9.51 -25.99 19.19
CA HIS A 162 10.76 -26.43 19.78
C HIS A 162 11.66 -27.06 18.69
N PRO A 163 12.98 -26.78 18.67
CA PRO A 163 13.90 -27.36 17.68
C PRO A 163 14.04 -28.89 17.83
N ASP A 164 13.77 -29.41 19.03
CA ASP A 164 13.66 -30.84 19.32
C ASP A 164 12.18 -31.24 19.45
N PRO A 165 11.63 -32.09 18.56
CA PRO A 165 10.26 -32.58 18.66
C PRO A 165 10.00 -33.50 19.87
N ASP A 166 11.05 -34.01 20.55
CA ASP A 166 10.95 -34.97 21.66
C ASP A 166 11.18 -34.36 23.07
N CYS A 167 11.35 -33.05 23.16
CA CYS A 167 11.51 -32.34 24.44
C CYS A 167 10.15 -32.20 25.17
N PHE A 168 9.74 -33.24 25.90
CA PHE A 168 8.75 -33.11 26.97
C PHE A 168 9.40 -32.36 28.14
N CYS A 169 8.92 -31.15 28.42
CA CYS A 169 9.36 -30.38 29.58
C CYS A 169 9.03 -31.15 30.88
N GLU A 170 10.07 -31.35 31.68
CA GLU A 170 10.07 -32.03 32.96
C GLU A 170 9.07 -31.40 33.96
N GLN A 171 7.99 -32.13 34.26
CA GLN A 171 7.11 -31.88 35.41
C GLN A 171 6.84 -33.19 36.15
N ILE A 172 7.89 -33.94 36.52
CA ILE A 172 7.83 -34.81 37.71
C ILE A 172 9.17 -34.69 38.43
N VAL A 173 9.20 -33.81 39.43
CA VAL A 173 10.11 -33.93 40.56
C VAL A 173 9.90 -35.31 41.18
N ARG A 174 10.91 -36.17 41.21
CA ARG A 174 11.02 -37.11 42.33
C ARG A 174 12.10 -36.57 43.26
N PRO A 175 11.71 -36.09 44.46
CA PRO A 175 12.68 -35.85 45.51
C PRO A 175 13.14 -37.18 46.10
N ASP A 176 14.35 -37.12 46.62
CA ASP A 176 14.97 -37.98 47.64
C ASP A 176 15.69 -39.28 47.21
N ILE A 177 17.01 -39.15 47.33
CA ILE A 177 17.98 -40.09 47.91
C ILE A 177 17.32 -41.06 48.92
N ASP A 178 17.63 -42.35 48.80
CA ASP A 178 18.12 -43.11 49.95
C ASP A 178 18.93 -44.36 49.54
N LEU A 179 20.18 -44.35 50.03
CA LEU A 179 21.22 -45.40 50.20
C LEU A 179 21.69 -46.24 49.00
#